data_AF-A0A350UI81-F1
#
_entry.id   AF-A0A350UI81-F1
#
_cell.length_a   1.000
_cell.length_b   1.000
_cell.length_c   1.000
_cell.angle_alpha   90.00
_cell.angle_beta   90.00
_cell.angle_gamma   90.00
#
_symmetry.space_group_name_H-M   'P 1'
#
loop_
_entity.id
_entity.type
_entity.pdbx_description
1 polymer ?
#
loop_
_entity_poly.entity_id
_entity_poly.type
_entity_poly.pdbx_seq_one_letter_code
_entity_poly.pdbx_strand_id
1 'polypeptide(L)'
;MARTFASRPGHVDAVRRIVDAKRQEPFFKRRYARNVENPPSQFSRDEFWGQMIVCMCTSVQRSGPNSRVSQLVREDPFPLRLAVCAGHGDLRQFAESVLRSRGLRFGSKLADQIERNMRWLSDGGWATVEEQFRRLASGGLEPGSPQQRIAAERQAARMVMGRFGGLAGFGPKQARNLWQCLG
;
A
#
# COMPACT_ATOMS: atom_id res chain seq x y z
N MET A 1 -36.70 -1.92 -8.20
CA MET A 1 -36.84 -2.75 -6.99
C MET A 1 -35.46 -3.27 -6.57
N ALA A 2 -34.90 -2.74 -5.48
CA ALA A 2 -33.67 -3.31 -4.90
C ALA A 2 -34.04 -4.59 -4.14
N ARG A 3 -33.44 -5.73 -4.51
CA ARG A 3 -33.57 -6.96 -3.73
C ARG A 3 -32.80 -6.79 -2.42
N THR A 4 -33.50 -6.61 -1.32
CA THR A 4 -32.90 -6.65 0.02
C THR A 4 -32.51 -8.09 0.33
N PHE A 5 -31.20 -8.38 0.35
CA PHE A 5 -30.70 -9.66 0.82
C PHE A 5 -30.82 -9.69 2.35
N ALA A 6 -31.81 -10.40 2.89
CA ALA A 6 -31.86 -10.67 4.32
C ALA A 6 -30.73 -11.63 4.70
N SER A 7 -29.82 -11.20 5.59
CA SER A 7 -28.77 -12.06 6.13
C SER A 7 -29.39 -13.14 7.02
N ARG A 8 -29.37 -14.40 6.57
CA ARG A 8 -29.83 -15.55 7.35
C ARG A 8 -28.72 -16.02 8.29
N PRO A 9 -29.04 -16.66 9.43
CA PRO A 9 -28.03 -17.22 10.35
C PRO A 9 -26.98 -18.09 9.65
N GLY A 10 -27.39 -18.93 8.70
CA GLY A 10 -26.46 -19.75 7.91
C GLY A 10 -25.47 -18.96 7.05
N HIS A 11 -25.79 -17.72 6.65
CA HIS A 11 -24.83 -16.83 5.98
C HIS A 11 -23.78 -16.30 6.95
N VAL A 12 -24.18 -15.97 8.18
CA VAL A 12 -23.25 -15.52 9.24
C VAL A 12 -22.26 -16.64 9.57
N ASP A 13 -22.73 -17.87 9.72
CA ASP A 13 -21.87 -19.02 10.01
C ASP A 13 -20.96 -19.38 8.84
N ALA A 14 -21.43 -19.24 7.60
CA ALA A 14 -20.58 -19.39 6.42
C ALA A 14 -19.46 -18.33 6.38
N VAL A 15 -19.78 -17.06 6.67
CA VAL A 15 -18.77 -15.99 6.75
C VAL A 15 -17.77 -16.24 7.88
N ARG A 16 -18.24 -16.65 9.06
CA ARG A 16 -17.36 -17.00 10.19
C ARG A 16 -16.36 -18.08 9.79
N ARG A 17 -16.83 -19.18 9.20
CA ARG A 17 -15.94 -20.26 8.70
C ARG A 17 -14.91 -19.77 7.69
N ILE A 18 -15.28 -18.88 6.77
CA ILE A 18 -14.34 -18.29 5.81
C ILE A 18 -13.30 -17.43 6.55
N VAL A 19 -13.72 -16.60 7.50
CA VAL A 19 -12.82 -15.77 8.31
C VAL A 19 -11.86 -16.63 9.11
N ASP A 20 -12.34 -17.68 9.77
CA ASP A 20 -11.53 -18.57 10.59
C ASP A 20 -10.51 -19.34 9.73
N ALA A 21 -10.91 -19.82 8.56
CA ALA A 21 -9.98 -20.40 7.59
C ALA A 21 -8.91 -19.38 7.15
N LYS A 22 -9.30 -18.13 6.87
CA LYS A 22 -8.37 -17.06 6.48
C LYS A 22 -7.39 -16.69 7.58
N ARG A 23 -7.79 -16.78 8.86
CA ARG A 23 -6.88 -16.54 10.00
C ARG A 23 -5.72 -17.52 10.06
N GLN A 24 -5.88 -18.71 9.48
CA GLN A 24 -4.83 -19.72 9.43
C GLN A 24 -3.82 -19.50 8.30
N GLU A 25 -4.15 -18.68 7.29
CA GLU A 25 -3.26 -18.47 6.15
C GLU A 25 -1.98 -17.70 6.54
N PRO A 26 -0.79 -18.08 6.02
CA PRO A 26 0.47 -17.40 6.31
C PRO A 26 0.46 -15.91 5.95
N PHE A 27 -0.36 -15.49 4.99
CA PHE A 27 -0.52 -14.08 4.63
C PHE A 27 -1.23 -13.29 5.74
N PHE A 28 -2.31 -13.85 6.32
CA PHE A 28 -3.02 -13.21 7.42
C PHE A 28 -2.13 -13.12 8.66
N LYS A 29 -1.51 -14.24 9.07
CA LYS A 29 -0.65 -14.28 10.28
C LYS A 29 0.46 -13.25 10.21
N ARG A 30 1.16 -13.14 9.06
CA ARG A 30 2.22 -12.14 8.87
C ARG A 30 1.72 -10.70 8.96
N ARG A 31 0.55 -10.41 8.38
CA ARG A 31 -0.01 -9.06 8.46
C ARG A 31 -0.55 -8.74 9.85
N TYR A 32 -1.16 -9.69 10.53
CA TYR A 32 -1.64 -9.49 11.89
C TYR A 32 -0.47 -9.23 12.84
N ALA A 33 0.58 -10.04 12.76
CA ALA A 33 1.79 -9.85 13.57
C ALA A 33 2.42 -8.47 13.35
N ARG A 34 2.49 -7.99 12.10
CA ARG A 34 3.05 -6.67 11.79
C ARG A 34 2.14 -5.52 12.19
N ASN A 35 0.85 -5.56 11.84
CA ASN A 35 -0.02 -4.38 11.97
C ASN A 35 -0.73 -4.30 13.33
N VAL A 36 -0.71 -5.38 14.13
CA VAL A 36 -1.49 -5.47 15.37
C VAL A 36 -0.62 -5.89 16.54
N GLU A 37 0.14 -6.98 16.43
CA GLU A 37 0.91 -7.49 17.57
C GLU A 37 2.18 -6.68 17.82
N ASN A 38 2.92 -6.36 16.76
CA ASN A 38 4.21 -5.67 16.81
C ASN A 38 4.28 -4.57 15.74
N PRO A 39 3.43 -3.53 15.83
CA PRO A 39 3.48 -2.41 14.89
C PRO A 39 4.83 -1.69 14.98
N PRO A 40 5.47 -1.39 13.84
CA PRO A 40 6.69 -0.61 13.82
C PRO A 40 6.41 0.84 14.24
N SER A 41 7.36 1.42 14.97
CA SER A 41 7.29 2.82 15.42
C SER A 41 7.74 3.82 14.36
N GLN A 42 8.41 3.35 13.32
CA GLN A 42 8.93 4.16 12.22
C GLN A 42 9.07 3.33 10.94
N PHE A 43 9.17 4.01 9.80
CA PHE A 43 9.54 3.42 8.51
C PHE A 43 10.66 4.25 7.87
N SER A 44 11.44 3.64 6.96
CA SER A 44 12.41 4.38 6.15
C SER A 44 11.79 4.90 4.84
N ARG A 45 12.24 6.04 4.32
CA ARG A 45 11.72 6.56 3.04
C ARG A 45 11.88 5.57 1.88
N ASP A 46 12.96 4.78 1.87
CA ASP A 46 13.17 3.71 0.90
C ASP A 46 12.09 2.62 1.02
N GLU A 47 11.74 2.22 2.24
CA GLU A 47 10.65 1.27 2.50
C GLU A 47 9.30 1.81 2.01
N PHE A 48 8.96 3.05 2.37
CA PHE A 48 7.74 3.70 1.88
C PHE A 48 7.68 3.74 0.36
N TRP A 49 8.77 4.20 -0.25
CA TRP A 49 8.90 4.33 -1.70
C TRP A 49 8.72 2.97 -2.39
N GLY A 50 9.41 1.94 -1.90
CA GLY A 50 9.27 0.58 -2.41
C GLY A 50 7.84 0.06 -2.30
N GLN A 51 7.23 0.15 -1.12
CA GLN A 51 5.85 -0.31 -0.90
C GLN A 51 4.83 0.46 -1.75
N MET A 52 5.05 1.75 -1.98
CA MET A 52 4.24 2.57 -2.87
C MET A 52 4.26 2.01 -4.30
N ILE A 53 5.45 1.74 -4.85
CA ILE A 53 5.60 1.17 -6.20
C ILE A 53 4.95 -0.21 -6.29
N VAL A 54 5.09 -1.04 -5.25
CA VAL A 54 4.43 -2.36 -5.20
C VAL A 54 2.92 -2.23 -5.23
N CYS A 55 2.33 -1.33 -4.44
CA CYS A 55 0.89 -1.08 -4.44
C CYS A 55 0.40 -0.63 -5.83
N MET A 56 1.16 0.23 -6.50
CA MET A 56 0.86 0.63 -7.87
C MET A 56 0.89 -0.56 -8.84
N CYS A 57 1.95 -1.36 -8.82
CA CYS A 57 2.10 -2.50 -9.73
C CYS A 57 1.01 -3.57 -9.52
N THR A 58 0.68 -3.88 -8.27
CA THR A 58 -0.35 -4.88 -7.92
C THR A 58 -1.78 -4.38 -8.14
N SER A 59 -1.99 -3.09 -8.40
CA SER A 59 -3.31 -2.54 -8.73
C SER A 59 -3.81 -2.93 -10.12
N VAL A 60 -2.88 -3.17 -11.05
CA VAL A 60 -3.16 -3.44 -12.48
C VAL A 60 -2.70 -4.83 -12.92
N GLN A 61 -2.05 -5.59 -12.02
CA GLN A 61 -1.45 -6.89 -12.31
C GLN A 61 -1.58 -7.86 -11.13
N ARG A 62 -1.67 -9.17 -11.43
CA ARG A 62 -1.74 -10.21 -10.39
C ARG A 62 -0.44 -10.29 -9.60
N SER A 63 -0.55 -10.47 -8.28
CA SER A 63 0.57 -10.51 -7.33
C SER A 63 0.75 -11.90 -6.69
N GLY A 64 0.90 -12.95 -7.50
CA GLY A 64 1.19 -14.30 -7.02
C GLY A 64 2.70 -14.57 -6.88
N PRO A 65 3.12 -15.63 -6.18
CA PRO A 65 4.54 -15.92 -5.90
C PRO A 65 5.48 -15.89 -7.11
N ASN A 66 4.97 -16.33 -8.27
CA ASN A 66 5.71 -16.38 -9.54
C ASN A 66 5.34 -15.25 -10.51
N SER A 67 4.62 -14.22 -10.04
CA SER A 67 4.27 -13.08 -10.91
C SER A 67 5.47 -12.18 -11.16
N ARG A 68 5.43 -11.44 -12.27
CA ARG A 68 6.45 -10.44 -12.63
C ARG A 68 6.61 -9.37 -11.55
N VAL A 69 5.53 -8.99 -10.86
CA VAL A 69 5.60 -8.06 -9.74
C VAL A 69 6.39 -8.68 -8.58
N SER A 70 6.13 -9.94 -8.24
CA SER A 70 6.87 -10.63 -7.18
C SER A 70 8.31 -10.96 -7.56
N GLN A 71 8.65 -11.05 -8.83
CA GLN A 71 10.04 -11.15 -9.31
C GLN A 71 10.75 -9.81 -9.14
N LEU A 72 10.17 -8.71 -9.65
CA LEU A 72 10.70 -7.35 -9.51
C LEU A 72 10.95 -6.97 -8.04
N VAL A 73 10.04 -7.32 -7.13
CA VAL A 73 10.16 -7.00 -5.69
C VAL A 73 11.25 -7.82 -4.99
N ARG A 74 11.61 -8.99 -5.54
CA ARG A 74 12.66 -9.86 -4.98
C ARG A 74 14.04 -9.55 -5.51
N GLU A 75 14.16 -8.68 -6.52
CA GLU A 75 15.47 -8.22 -6.98
C GLU A 75 16.14 -7.42 -5.87
N ASP A 76 17.40 -7.77 -5.58
CA ASP A 76 18.22 -7.11 -4.58
C ASP A 76 19.55 -6.66 -5.22
N PRO A 77 19.79 -5.34 -5.35
CA PRO A 77 18.94 -4.25 -4.86
C PRO A 77 17.64 -4.08 -5.67
N PHE A 78 16.57 -3.60 -5.02
CA PHE A 78 15.32 -3.24 -5.70
C PHE A 78 15.59 -2.22 -6.82
N PRO A 79 15.26 -2.50 -8.09
CA PRO A 79 15.70 -1.68 -9.22
C PRO A 79 15.16 -0.25 -9.22
N LEU A 80 14.00 -0.04 -8.60
CA LEU A 80 13.36 1.26 -8.45
C LEU A 80 13.47 1.77 -7.01
N ARG A 81 14.56 1.47 -6.29
CA ARG A 81 14.81 2.00 -4.94
C ARG A 81 14.94 3.52 -4.96
N LEU A 82 14.63 4.17 -3.83
CA LEU A 82 14.46 5.62 -3.78
C LEU A 82 15.73 6.36 -4.20
N ALA A 83 16.89 5.94 -3.68
CA ALA A 83 18.18 6.56 -4.01
C ALA A 83 18.49 6.55 -5.52
N VAL A 84 18.13 5.47 -6.24
CA VAL A 84 18.32 5.38 -7.69
C VAL A 84 17.35 6.33 -8.39
N CYS A 85 16.06 6.24 -8.06
CA CYS A 85 15.03 7.06 -8.68
C CYS A 85 15.26 8.57 -8.46
N ALA A 86 15.71 8.97 -7.28
CA ALA A 86 15.98 10.37 -6.95
C ALA A 86 17.22 10.93 -7.69
N GLY A 87 18.16 10.07 -8.09
CA GLY A 87 19.36 10.46 -8.82
C GLY A 87 19.19 10.58 -10.34
N HIS A 88 18.06 10.17 -10.90
CA HIS A 88 17.82 10.20 -12.35
C HIS A 88 17.15 11.49 -12.81
N GLY A 89 17.76 12.16 -13.81
CA GLY A 89 17.20 13.38 -14.41
C GLY A 89 15.89 13.16 -15.17
N ASP A 90 15.75 12.04 -15.88
CA ASP A 90 14.49 11.58 -16.48
C ASP A 90 14.01 10.30 -15.79
N LEU A 91 13.37 10.48 -14.63
CA LEU A 91 12.83 9.38 -13.84
C LEU A 91 11.73 8.61 -14.60
N ARG A 92 10.93 9.29 -15.42
CA ARG A 92 9.85 8.64 -16.17
C ARG A 92 10.42 7.66 -17.19
N GLN A 93 11.37 8.09 -18.03
CA GLN A 93 11.98 7.22 -19.03
C GLN A 93 12.71 6.04 -18.37
N PHE A 94 13.47 6.32 -17.30
CA PHE A 94 14.16 5.29 -16.52
C PHE A 94 13.18 4.25 -15.96
N ALA A 95 12.15 4.69 -15.24
CA ALA A 95 11.17 3.79 -14.63
C ALA A 95 10.40 2.98 -15.68
N GLU A 96 10.05 3.60 -16.82
CA GLU A 96 9.39 2.91 -17.92
C GLU A 96 10.26 1.78 -18.49
N SER A 97 11.55 2.05 -18.70
CA SER A 97 12.53 1.06 -19.17
C SER A 97 12.67 -0.11 -18.20
N VAL A 98 12.83 0.17 -16.90
CA VAL A 98 12.93 -0.84 -15.84
C VAL A 98 11.68 -1.73 -15.78
N LEU A 99 10.48 -1.13 -15.86
CA LEU A 99 9.22 -1.88 -15.82
C LEU A 99 9.02 -2.74 -17.08
N ARG A 100 9.31 -2.20 -18.26
CA ARG A 100 9.12 -2.91 -19.54
C ARG A 100 10.12 -4.05 -19.73
N SER A 101 11.39 -3.85 -19.38
CA SER A 101 12.42 -4.91 -19.47
C SER A 101 12.08 -6.13 -18.60
N ARG A 102 11.28 -5.95 -17.55
CA ARG A 102 10.76 -7.03 -16.68
C ARG A 102 9.38 -7.53 -17.09
N GLY A 103 8.86 -7.08 -18.23
CA GLY A 103 7.58 -7.49 -18.78
C GLY A 103 6.35 -6.99 -17.99
N LEU A 104 6.49 -5.96 -17.16
CA LEU A 104 5.34 -5.37 -16.48
C LEU A 104 4.48 -4.58 -17.48
N ARG A 105 3.17 -4.84 -17.44
CA ARG A 105 2.17 -4.11 -18.24
C ARG A 105 1.97 -2.71 -17.69
N PHE A 106 1.48 -1.81 -18.55
CA PHE A 106 1.21 -0.41 -18.20
C PHE A 106 2.46 0.38 -17.78
N GLY A 107 3.65 -0.02 -18.25
CA GLY A 107 4.93 0.60 -17.91
C GLY A 107 4.92 2.12 -18.04
N SER A 108 4.42 2.68 -19.15
CA SER A 108 4.37 4.13 -19.34
C SER A 108 3.46 4.85 -18.33
N LYS A 109 2.27 4.31 -18.06
CA LYS A 109 1.34 4.88 -17.08
C LYS A 109 1.89 4.80 -15.66
N LEU A 110 2.52 3.67 -15.31
CA LEU A 110 3.13 3.49 -13.99
C LEU A 110 4.34 4.40 -13.83
N ALA A 111 5.18 4.55 -14.85
CA ALA A 111 6.33 5.45 -14.82
C ALA A 111 5.92 6.92 -14.65
N ASP A 112 4.89 7.37 -15.37
CA ASP A 112 4.30 8.69 -15.19
C ASP A 112 3.74 8.90 -13.77
N GLN A 113 3.13 7.89 -13.18
CA GLN A 113 2.69 7.94 -11.78
C GLN A 113 3.86 7.97 -10.79
N ILE A 114 4.92 7.19 -11.03
CA ILE A 114 6.14 7.17 -10.21
C ILE A 114 6.78 8.54 -10.18
N GLU A 115 6.95 9.18 -11.35
CA GLU A 115 7.53 10.51 -11.44
C GLU A 115 6.70 11.56 -10.70
N ARG A 116 5.37 11.57 -10.91
CA ARG A 116 4.46 12.47 -10.19
C ARG A 116 4.51 12.28 -8.68
N ASN A 117 4.60 11.02 -8.23
CA ASN A 117 4.71 10.72 -6.81
C ASN A 117 6.06 11.15 -6.23
N MET A 118 7.17 11.02 -6.98
CA MET A 118 8.46 11.57 -6.58
C MET A 118 8.37 13.08 -6.37
N ARG A 119 7.79 13.80 -7.34
CA ARG A 119 7.62 15.26 -7.23
C ARG A 119 6.78 15.63 -6.01
N TRP A 120 5.63 14.97 -5.82
CA TRP A 120 4.76 15.21 -4.67
C TRP A 120 5.48 14.95 -3.34
N LEU A 121 6.23 13.86 -3.24
CA LEU A 121 6.99 13.52 -2.03
C LEU A 121 8.08 14.55 -1.73
N SER A 122 8.83 14.98 -2.76
CA SER A 122 9.85 16.01 -2.65
C SER A 122 9.29 17.39 -2.32
N ASP A 123 8.06 17.69 -2.75
CA ASP A 123 7.34 18.94 -2.48
C ASP A 123 6.55 18.87 -1.15
N GLY A 124 7.20 18.41 -0.08
CA GLY A 124 6.61 18.34 1.26
C GLY A 124 5.72 17.11 1.55
N GLY A 125 5.47 16.27 0.55
CA GLY A 125 4.74 15.01 0.74
C GLY A 125 5.41 14.07 1.75
N TRP A 126 6.75 14.05 1.83
CA TRP A 126 7.49 13.28 2.83
C TRP A 126 7.09 13.63 4.28
N ALA A 127 7.11 14.91 4.64
CA ALA A 127 6.73 15.35 5.97
C ALA A 127 5.27 14.99 6.29
N THR A 128 4.41 15.08 5.28
CA THR A 128 2.98 14.73 5.40
C THR A 128 2.79 13.24 5.71
N VAL A 129 3.48 12.33 5.00
CA VAL A 129 3.34 10.89 5.24
C VAL A 129 3.98 10.45 6.55
N GLU A 130 5.12 11.06 6.94
CA GLU A 130 5.81 10.78 8.20
C GLU A 130 4.98 11.23 9.41
N GLU A 131 4.40 12.43 9.36
CA GLU A 131 3.47 12.93 10.38
C GLU A 131 2.23 12.03 10.51
N GLN A 132 1.62 11.64 9.38
CA GLN A 132 0.44 10.80 9.41
C GLN A 132 0.73 9.40 9.97
N PHE A 133 1.89 8.83 9.65
CA PHE A 133 2.32 7.56 10.23
C PHE A 133 2.54 7.69 11.74
N ARG A 134 3.24 8.75 12.19
CA ARG A 134 3.41 9.01 13.63
C ARG A 134 2.09 9.06 14.37
N ARG A 135 1.04 9.66 13.78
CA ARG A 135 -0.32 9.67 14.36
C ARG A 135 -0.96 8.29 14.45
N LEU A 136 -0.75 7.45 13.43
CA LEU A 136 -1.25 6.07 13.46
C LEU A 136 -0.52 5.23 14.50
N ALA A 137 0.81 5.36 14.58
CA ALA A 137 1.65 4.65 15.53
C ALA A 137 1.38 5.09 16.98
N SER A 138 1.22 6.41 17.23
CA SER A 138 0.93 6.92 18.58
C SER A 138 -0.52 6.66 19.01
N GLY A 139 -1.48 6.72 18.09
CA GLY A 139 -2.90 6.39 18.35
C GLY A 139 -3.19 4.89 18.49
N GLY A 140 -2.22 4.03 18.17
CA GLY A 140 -2.31 2.57 18.34
C GLY A 140 -1.98 2.08 19.75
N LEU A 141 -1.36 2.92 20.59
CA LEU A 141 -0.86 2.54 21.93
C LEU A 141 -1.79 2.94 23.07
N GLU A 142 -2.65 3.95 22.87
CA GLU A 142 -3.69 4.32 23.83
C GLU A 142 -5.00 3.57 23.53
N PRO A 143 -5.76 3.11 24.54
CA PRO A 143 -7.05 2.45 24.35
C PRO A 143 -8.13 3.44 23.87
N GLY A 144 -7.99 3.97 22.66
CA GLY A 144 -9.06 4.64 21.95
C GLY A 144 -10.20 3.65 21.64
N SER A 145 -11.41 4.15 21.47
CA SER A 145 -12.52 3.30 21.03
C SER A 145 -12.22 2.74 19.63
N PRO A 146 -12.71 1.52 19.28
CA PRO A 146 -12.55 0.96 17.94
C PRO A 146 -12.94 1.94 16.82
N GLN A 147 -13.93 2.81 17.07
CA GLN A 147 -14.41 3.83 16.15
C GLN A 147 -13.36 4.90 15.86
N GLN A 148 -12.59 5.33 16.86
CA GLN A 148 -11.52 6.32 16.69
C GLN A 148 -10.38 5.77 15.84
N ARG A 149 -9.96 4.52 16.08
CA ARG A 149 -8.94 3.85 15.25
C ARG A 149 -9.39 3.73 13.79
N ILE A 150 -10.62 3.27 13.56
CA ILE A 150 -11.20 3.17 12.21
C ILE A 150 -11.23 4.54 11.53
N ALA A 151 -11.58 5.61 12.26
CA ALA A 151 -11.59 6.96 11.70
C ALA A 151 -10.19 7.43 11.31
N ALA A 152 -9.19 7.20 12.17
CA ALA A 152 -7.80 7.56 11.92
C ALA A 152 -7.23 6.82 10.69
N GLU A 153 -7.45 5.50 10.59
CA GLU A 153 -7.02 4.72 9.41
C GLU A 153 -7.67 5.22 8.12
N ARG A 154 -8.97 5.54 8.17
CA ARG A 154 -9.69 6.09 7.01
C ARG A 154 -9.16 7.45 6.61
N GLN A 155 -8.84 8.30 7.58
CA GLN A 155 -8.24 9.61 7.33
C GLN A 155 -6.85 9.45 6.68
N ALA A 156 -6.00 8.59 7.22
CA ALA A 156 -4.68 8.30 6.65
C ALA A 156 -4.79 7.79 5.21
N ALA A 157 -5.71 6.86 4.95
CA ALA A 157 -5.95 6.37 3.59
C ALA A 157 -6.45 7.49 2.66
N ARG A 158 -7.37 8.36 3.12
CA ARG A 158 -7.85 9.49 2.31
C ARG A 158 -6.73 10.47 1.98
N MET A 159 -5.85 10.77 2.93
CA MET A 159 -4.75 11.72 2.73
C MET A 159 -3.87 11.34 1.54
N VAL A 160 -3.49 10.06 1.41
CA VAL A 160 -2.60 9.60 0.32
C VAL A 160 -3.32 9.29 -1.00
N MET A 161 -4.65 9.39 -1.06
CA MET A 161 -5.37 9.12 -2.30
C MET A 161 -5.20 10.26 -3.30
N GLY A 162 -4.86 9.94 -4.55
CA GLY A 162 -4.63 10.94 -5.59
C GLY A 162 -5.82 11.87 -5.87
N ARG A 163 -7.06 11.42 -5.66
CA ARG A 163 -8.25 12.30 -5.82
C ARG A 163 -8.31 13.46 -4.82
N PHE A 164 -7.51 13.40 -3.75
CA PHE A 164 -7.40 14.42 -2.73
C PHE A 164 -6.04 15.14 -2.79
N GLY A 165 -5.32 15.03 -3.92
CA GLY A 165 -4.02 15.66 -4.12
C GLY A 165 -2.85 14.88 -3.54
N GLY A 166 -3.06 13.63 -3.09
CA GLY A 166 -1.99 12.73 -2.65
C GLY A 166 -1.35 11.96 -3.82
N LEU A 167 -1.01 10.69 -3.57
CA LEU A 167 -0.28 9.85 -4.52
C LEU A 167 -1.11 9.51 -5.77
N ALA A 168 -0.55 9.78 -6.94
CA ALA A 168 -1.06 9.35 -8.23
C ALA A 168 -1.15 7.81 -8.30
N GLY A 169 -2.27 7.31 -8.81
CA GLY A 169 -2.56 5.87 -8.88
C GLY A 169 -3.17 5.26 -7.61
N PHE A 170 -3.33 6.04 -6.53
CA PHE A 170 -3.89 5.56 -5.27
C PHE A 170 -5.39 5.82 -5.16
N GLY A 171 -6.18 4.74 -5.25
CA GLY A 171 -7.57 4.67 -4.81
C GLY A 171 -7.72 4.10 -3.39
N PRO A 172 -8.95 3.97 -2.87
CA PRO A 172 -9.20 3.58 -1.47
C PRO A 172 -8.51 2.29 -1.03
N LYS A 173 -8.46 1.28 -1.91
CA LYS A 173 -7.83 -0.02 -1.62
C LYS A 173 -6.31 0.12 -1.49
N GLN A 174 -5.66 0.75 -2.47
CA GLN A 174 -4.20 0.85 -2.49
C GLN A 174 -3.69 1.77 -1.40
N ALA A 175 -4.42 2.84 -1.08
CA ALA A 175 -4.10 3.72 0.02
C ALA A 175 -4.10 2.98 1.37
N ARG A 176 -5.11 2.14 1.63
CA ARG A 176 -5.14 1.31 2.84
C ARG A 176 -4.02 0.27 2.84
N ASN A 177 -3.81 -0.40 1.71
CA ASN A 177 -2.78 -1.42 1.59
C ASN A 177 -1.38 -0.86 1.87
N LEU A 178 -1.08 0.36 1.42
CA LEU A 178 0.20 1.03 1.66
C LEU A 178 0.49 1.16 3.15
N TRP A 179 -0.44 1.76 3.91
CA TRP A 179 -0.30 1.89 5.37
C TRP A 179 -0.11 0.53 6.04
N GLN A 180 -0.95 -0.44 5.70
CA GLN A 180 -0.83 -1.78 6.28
C GLN A 180 0.39 -2.60 5.78
N CYS A 181 1.12 -2.11 4.76
CA CYS A 181 2.39 -2.70 4.38
C CYS A 181 3.53 -2.15 5.26
N LEU A 182 3.38 -0.91 5.71
CA LEU A 182 4.29 -0.22 6.63
C LEU A 182 4.05 -0.64 8.09
N GLY A 183 2.86 -1.14 8.43
CA GLY A 183 2.52 -1.57 9.79
C GLY A 183 1.41 -0.74 10.38
#